data_AF-A0A4P6P162-F1
#
_entry.id   AF-A0A4P6P162-F1
#
_cell.length_a   1.000
_cell.length_b   1.000
_cell.length_c   1.000
_cell.angle_alpha   90.00
_cell.angle_beta   90.00
_cell.angle_gamma   90.00
#
_symmetry.space_group_name_H-M   'P 1'
#
loop_
_entity.id
_entity.type
_entity.pdbx_description
1 polymer ?
#
loop_
_entity_poly.entity_id
_entity_poly.type
_entity_poly.pdbx_seq_one_letter_code
_entity_poly.pdbx_strand_id
1 'polypeptide(L)'
;MPKSNTEIHLDNQSHLPELEQLKSEYVDIYNELMAQFRFDEKTCQEWLITPKRPLQGKSPFEQLIINADEVMGLLVRMKTGDFS
;
A
#
# COMPACT_ATOMS: atom_id res chain seq x y z
N MET A 1 -4.96 20.45 28.99
CA MET A 1 -5.20 19.03 28.66
C MET A 1 -6.63 18.70 29.07
N PRO A 2 -7.42 17.90 28.33
CA PRO A 2 -7.09 16.63 27.63
C PRO A 2 -7.18 16.75 26.09
N LYS A 3 -6.43 16.03 25.23
CA LYS A 3 -6.37 14.58 24.90
C LYS A 3 -7.70 14.03 24.37
N SER A 4 -7.88 14.09 23.06
CA SER A 4 -8.80 13.21 22.32
C SER A 4 -7.95 12.26 21.48
N ASN A 5 -7.73 11.08 22.05
CA ASN A 5 -7.22 9.93 21.34
C ASN A 5 -8.21 9.60 20.23
N THR A 6 -7.75 9.61 18.98
CA THR A 6 -8.49 9.01 17.88
C THR A 6 -8.37 7.50 18.04
N GLU A 7 -9.30 6.93 18.80
CA GLU A 7 -9.59 5.51 18.78
C GLU A 7 -10.08 5.18 17.37
N ILE A 8 -9.19 4.63 16.55
CA ILE A 8 -9.58 4.01 15.28
C ILE A 8 -10.29 2.72 15.67
N HIS A 9 -11.61 2.82 15.79
CA HIS A 9 -12.51 1.71 16.00
C HIS A 9 -12.43 0.82 14.74
N LEU A 10 -11.55 -0.19 14.80
CA LEU A 10 -11.47 -1.26 13.82
C LEU A 10 -12.74 -2.11 13.93
N ASP A 11 -13.82 -1.65 13.31
CA ASP A 11 -15.01 -2.46 13.12
C ASP A 11 -14.73 -3.58 12.11
N ASN A 12 -15.17 -4.77 12.50
CA ASN A 12 -15.05 -6.07 11.83
C ASN A 12 -15.83 -6.15 10.51
N GLN A 13 -15.53 -5.29 9.54
CA GLN A 13 -15.88 -5.49 8.14
C GLN A 13 -14.61 -5.29 7.33
N SER A 14 -14.09 -6.37 6.75
CA SER A 14 -12.84 -6.42 5.97
C SER A 14 -13.00 -5.71 4.63
N HIS A 15 -13.47 -4.47 4.62
CA HIS A 15 -13.36 -3.60 3.47
C HIS A 15 -11.90 -3.17 3.41
N LEU A 16 -11.22 -3.56 2.34
CA LEU A 16 -9.88 -3.12 1.99
C LEU A 16 -10.02 -2.08 0.87
N PRO A 17 -10.62 -0.89 1.15
CA PRO A 17 -11.07 0.01 0.10
C PRO A 17 -9.91 0.52 -0.77
N GLU A 18 -8.72 0.69 -0.18
CA GLU A 18 -7.51 1.07 -0.89
C GLU A 18 -7.06 -0.02 -1.87
N LEU A 19 -7.15 -1.30 -1.47
CA LEU A 19 -6.80 -2.42 -2.35
C LEU A 19 -7.82 -2.62 -3.47
N GLU A 20 -9.12 -2.40 -3.20
CA GLU A 20 -10.17 -2.41 -4.22
C GLU A 20 -10.00 -1.26 -5.22
N GLN A 21 -9.70 -0.05 -4.73
CA GLN A 21 -9.40 1.10 -5.59
C GLN A 21 -8.15 0.85 -6.43
N LEU A 22 -7.08 0.30 -5.83
CA LEU A 22 -5.87 -0.09 -6.56
C LEU A 22 -6.20 -1.07 -7.70
N LYS A 23 -7.04 -2.07 -7.44
CA LYS A 23 -7.48 -3.03 -8.45
C LYS A 23 -8.25 -2.37 -9.60
N SER A 24 -9.05 -1.35 -9.30
CA SER A 24 -9.86 -0.64 -10.29
C SER A 24 -9.06 0.37 -11.13
N GLU A 25 -8.12 1.09 -10.52
CA GLU A 25 -7.43 2.23 -11.15
C GLU A 25 -6.02 1.88 -11.62
N TYR A 26 -5.34 0.94 -10.95
CA TYR A 26 -3.93 0.59 -11.17
C TYR A 26 -3.73 -0.92 -11.20
N VAL A 27 -4.44 -1.60 -12.10
CA VAL A 27 -4.51 -3.08 -12.17
C VAL A 27 -3.13 -3.75 -12.27
N ASP A 28 -2.17 -3.16 -12.96
CA ASP A 28 -0.82 -3.71 -13.10
C ASP A 28 -0.07 -3.70 -11.76
N ILE A 29 -0.18 -2.61 -11.00
CA ILE A 29 0.40 -2.48 -9.66
C ILE A 29 -0.30 -3.43 -8.68
N TYR A 30 -1.63 -3.53 -8.76
CA TYR A 30 -2.40 -4.50 -7.98
C TYR A 30 -1.91 -5.94 -8.21
N ASN A 31 -1.78 -6.35 -9.49
CA ASN A 31 -1.36 -7.70 -9.84
C ASN A 31 0.07 -8.00 -9.36
N GLU A 32 1.01 -7.08 -9.53
CA GLU A 32 2.38 -7.26 -9.04
C GLU A 32 2.43 -7.33 -7.51
N LEU A 33 1.70 -6.46 -6.82
CA LEU A 33 1.60 -6.46 -5.35
C LEU A 33 1.05 -7.79 -4.84
N MET A 34 -0.09 -8.24 -5.38
CA MET A 34 -0.72 -9.50 -5.04
C MET A 34 0.21 -10.69 -5.29
N ALA A 35 0.92 -10.70 -6.43
CA ALA A 35 1.85 -11.76 -6.74
C ALA A 35 3.01 -11.85 -5.74
N GLN A 36 3.59 -10.70 -5.35
CA GLN A 36 4.70 -10.66 -4.40
C GLN A 36 4.31 -11.17 -3.00
N PHE A 37 3.11 -10.81 -2.55
CA PHE A 37 2.59 -11.23 -1.24
C PHE A 37 1.71 -12.49 -1.31
N ARG A 38 1.87 -13.31 -2.36
CA ARG A 38 1.17 -14.60 -2.51
C ARG A 38 -0.35 -14.52 -2.34
N PHE A 39 -0.93 -13.43 -2.86
CA PHE A 39 -2.36 -13.12 -2.80
C PHE A 39 -2.91 -12.95 -1.38
N ASP A 40 -2.06 -12.66 -0.39
CA ASP A 40 -2.51 -12.28 0.95
C ASP A 40 -2.96 -10.82 0.95
N GLU A 41 -4.26 -10.62 0.77
CA GLU A 41 -4.90 -9.30 0.70
C GLU A 41 -4.64 -8.46 1.96
N LYS A 42 -4.56 -9.07 3.15
CA LYS A 42 -4.30 -8.32 4.38
C LYS A 42 -2.89 -7.75 4.38
N THR A 43 -1.91 -8.57 3.99
CA THR A 43 -0.53 -8.11 3.86
C THR A 43 -0.39 -7.06 2.75
N CYS A 44 -1.10 -7.23 1.63
CA CYS A 44 -1.11 -6.24 0.55
C CYS A 44 -1.70 -4.90 1.01
N GLN A 45 -2.84 -4.92 1.70
CA GLN A 45 -3.48 -3.74 2.27
C GLN A 45 -2.54 -3.05 3.26
N GLU A 46 -2.02 -3.79 4.24
CA GLU A 46 -1.07 -3.29 5.23
C GLU A 46 0.13 -2.63 4.54
N TRP A 47 0.68 -3.28 3.51
CA TRP A 47 1.79 -2.74 2.76
C TRP A 47 1.43 -1.44 2.03
N LEU A 48 0.24 -1.39 1.41
CA LEU A 48 -0.29 -0.30 0.60
C LEU A 48 -0.57 0.97 1.42
N ILE A 49 -1.06 0.83 2.66
CA ILE A 49 -1.39 1.96 3.55
C ILE A 49 -0.23 2.36 4.48
N THR A 50 0.77 1.49 4.66
CA THR A 50 1.90 1.79 5.55
C THR A 50 2.95 2.66 4.88
N PRO A 51 3.35 3.79 5.48
CA PRO A 51 4.46 4.63 5.05
C PRO A 51 5.75 3.88 4.69
N LYS A 52 6.39 4.24 3.57
CA LYS A 52 7.68 3.67 3.15
C LYS A 52 8.77 4.74 3.12
N ARG A 53 9.93 4.42 3.67
CA ARG A 53 11.11 5.30 3.64
C ARG A 53 11.53 5.71 2.21
N PRO A 54 11.55 4.81 1.20
CA PRO A 54 11.84 5.20 -0.18
C PRO A 54 10.88 6.21 -0.78
N LEU A 55 9.64 6.30 -0.26
CA LEU A 55 8.62 7.25 -0.68
C LEU A 55 8.55 8.47 0.25
N GLN A 56 9.67 8.79 0.92
CA GLN A 56 9.80 9.93 1.83
C GLN A 56 8.77 9.92 2.98
N GLY A 57 8.37 8.73 3.43
CA GLY A 57 7.39 8.57 4.50
C GLY A 57 5.93 8.66 4.06
N LYS A 58 5.65 8.71 2.74
CA LYS A 58 4.30 8.48 2.23
C LYS A 58 4.01 6.98 2.14
N SER A 59 2.74 6.63 2.29
CA SER A 59 2.25 5.30 1.94
C SER A 59 2.28 5.11 0.41
N PRO A 60 2.41 3.87 -0.07
CA PRO A 60 2.28 3.58 -1.50
C PRO A 60 0.94 4.07 -2.06
N PHE A 61 -0.15 3.97 -1.29
CA PHE A 61 -1.45 4.49 -1.71
C PHE A 61 -1.47 5.99 -1.96
N GLU A 62 -0.95 6.80 -1.03
CA GLU A 62 -0.82 8.26 -1.20
C GLU A 62 0.06 8.61 -2.40
N GLN A 63 1.10 7.80 -2.64
CA GLN A 63 2.04 8.02 -3.73
C GLN A 63 1.42 7.72 -5.11
N LEU A 64 0.41 6.83 -5.22
CA LEU A 64 -0.25 6.55 -6.51
C LEU A 64 -0.83 7.80 -7.17
N ILE A 65 -1.39 8.70 -6.36
CA ILE A 65 -2.00 9.97 -6.81
C ILE A 65 -0.93 10.93 -7.36
N ILE A 66 0.31 10.80 -6.89
CA ILE A 66 1.43 11.68 -7.23
C ILE A 66 2.21 11.10 -8.42
N ASN A 67 2.67 9.86 -8.28
CA ASN A 67 3.47 9.15 -9.27
C ASN A 67 3.37 7.62 -9.05
N ALA A 68 2.54 6.95 -9.85
CA ALA A 68 2.35 5.50 -9.81
C ALA A 68 3.62 4.71 -10.23
N ASP A 69 4.47 5.29 -11.10
CA ASP A 69 5.70 4.61 -11.56
C ASP A 69 6.69 4.43 -10.41
N GLU A 70 6.71 5.33 -9.43
CA GLU A 70 7.53 5.18 -8.22
C GLU A 70 7.06 4.00 -7.35
N VAL A 71 5.75 3.76 -7.29
CA VAL A 71 5.16 2.64 -6.55
C VAL A 71 5.51 1.32 -7.26
N MET A 72 5.34 1.26 -8.57
CA MET A 72 5.75 0.09 -9.37
C MET A 72 7.26 -0.16 -9.26
N GLY A 73 8.07 0.90 -9.38
CA GLY A 73 9.52 0.82 -9.22
C GLY A 73 9.93 0.27 -7.85
N LEU A 74 9.22 0.64 -6.78
CA LEU A 74 9.45 0.09 -5.45
C LEU A 74 9.14 -1.40 -5.38
N LEU A 75 8.03 -1.86 -5.97
CA LEU A 75 7.69 -3.28 -6.05
C LEU A 75 8.77 -4.06 -6.81
N VAL A 76 9.24 -3.54 -7.96
CA VAL A 76 10.32 -4.18 -8.72
C VAL A 76 11.60 -4.30 -7.90
N ARG A 77 12.01 -3.23 -7.20
CA ARG A 77 13.19 -3.24 -6.32
C ARG A 77 13.08 -4.24 -5.17
N MET A 78 11.90 -4.35 -4.55
CA MET A 78 11.64 -5.34 -3.50
C MET A 78 11.81 -6.78 -4.02
N LYS A 79 11.38 -7.03 -5.26
CA LYS A 79 11.50 -8.34 -5.91
C LYS A 79 12.92 -8.68 -6.32
N THR A 80 13.69 -7.71 -6.82
CA THR A 80 15.07 -7.92 -7.25
C THR A 80 16.08 -7.84 -6.10
N GLY A 81 15.67 -7.30 -4.95
CA GLY A 81 16.56 -6.98 -3.83
C GLY A 81 17.48 -5.80 -4.12
N ASP A 82 17.16 -4.99 -5.15
CA ASP A 82 17.97 -3.86 -5.55
C ASP A 82 17.60 -2.61 -4.74
N PHE A 83 18.40 -2.36 -3.70
CA PHE A 83 18.29 -1.20 -2.81
C PHE A 83 19.43 -0.20 -3.00
N SER A 84 20.13 -0.30 -4.14
CA SER A 84 21.37 0.40 -4.47
C SER A 84 21.17 1.84 -4.91
#